data_AF-A0A2A6PGQ7-F1
#
_entry.id   AF-A0A2A6PGQ7-F1
#
_cell.length_a   1.000
_cell.length_b   1.000
_cell.length_c   1.000
_cell.angle_alpha   90.00
_cell.angle_beta   90.00
_cell.angle_gamma   90.00
#
_symmetry.space_group_name_H-M   'P 1'
#
loop_
_entity.id
_entity.type
_entity.pdbx_description
1 polymer ?
#
loop_
_entity_poly.entity_id
_entity_poly.type
_entity_poly.pdbx_seq_one_letter_code
_entity_poly.pdbx_strand_id
1 'polypeptide(L)'
;MVTGFPKNRKLRRKPGPATRGDDENRSERITLRAHDDLLKLLSLRADESGVSRSHYIERLLIRWLTADPRNPQLDAMGRIKPGTTPYDMRSRDPLKTADRWQRFSTAHELLFGMAPPRDWFEDADSYWPAPHGGHLEPEGEHSDPNERDIDQSHRLKRK
;
A
#
# COMPACT_ATOMS: atom_id res chain seq x y z
N MET A 1 -66.89 27.34 29.23
CA MET A 1 -66.29 28.36 28.35
C MET A 1 -65.01 28.82 29.06
N VAL A 2 -63.78 28.79 28.57
CA VAL A 2 -63.16 28.45 27.29
C VAL A 2 -61.81 27.82 27.63
N THR A 3 -61.53 26.68 27.00
CA THR A 3 -60.23 26.00 26.94
C THR A 3 -59.26 26.76 26.05
N GLY A 4 -57.97 26.88 26.42
CA GLY A 4 -56.93 27.08 25.42
C GLY A 4 -55.65 27.80 25.88
N PHE A 5 -54.68 27.04 26.39
CA PHE A 5 -53.27 27.47 26.35
C PHE A 5 -52.61 26.84 25.11
N PRO A 6 -52.14 27.63 24.12
CA PRO A 6 -51.51 27.08 22.93
C PRO A 6 -50.04 26.70 23.20
N LYS A 7 -49.79 25.39 23.11
CA LYS A 7 -48.73 24.70 22.37
C LYS A 7 -47.29 25.23 22.49
N ASN A 8 -46.50 24.45 23.24
CA ASN A 8 -45.04 24.29 23.14
C ASN A 8 -44.49 24.47 21.71
N ARG A 9 -43.99 25.66 21.38
CA ARG A 9 -43.15 25.87 20.19
C ARG A 9 -41.75 25.34 20.49
N LYS A 10 -41.44 24.15 19.97
CA LYS A 10 -40.05 23.67 19.90
C LYS A 10 -39.21 24.70 19.14
N LEU A 11 -38.19 25.25 19.79
CA LEU A 11 -37.19 26.13 19.17
C LEU A 11 -36.53 25.36 18.01
N ARG A 12 -36.70 25.85 16.77
CA ARG A 12 -35.96 25.35 15.61
C ARG A 12 -34.48 25.59 15.87
N ARG A 13 -33.73 24.52 16.13
CA ARG A 13 -32.26 24.57 16.13
C ARG A 13 -31.82 25.05 14.74
N LYS A 14 -31.03 26.11 14.69
CA LYS A 14 -30.40 26.57 13.45
C LYS A 14 -29.57 25.41 12.89
N PRO A 15 -29.63 25.11 11.58
CA PRO A 15 -28.74 24.13 10.98
C PRO A 15 -27.31 24.56 11.28
N GLY A 16 -26.53 23.65 11.87
CA GLY A 16 -25.12 23.88 12.12
C GLY A 16 -24.37 24.19 10.82
N PRO A 17 -23.21 24.84 10.90
CA PRO A 17 -22.38 25.07 9.73
C PRO A 17 -22.14 23.75 9.00
N ALA A 18 -22.34 23.75 7.67
CA ALA A 18 -22.09 22.59 6.83
C ALA A 18 -20.67 22.07 7.13
N THR A 19 -20.55 20.78 7.44
CA THR A 19 -19.27 20.10 7.57
C THR A 19 -18.55 20.24 6.23
N ARG A 20 -17.63 21.20 6.16
CA ARG A 20 -16.66 21.29 5.07
C ARG A 20 -15.84 19.99 5.11
N GLY A 21 -16.06 19.11 4.14
CA GLY A 21 -15.08 18.11 3.73
C GLY A 21 -15.05 16.79 4.51
N ASP A 22 -16.17 16.27 5.01
CA ASP A 22 -16.20 14.89 5.54
C ASP A 22 -15.94 13.82 4.44
N ASP A 23 -16.03 14.19 3.16
CA ASP A 23 -15.78 13.29 2.04
C ASP A 23 -14.30 13.08 1.71
N GLU A 24 -13.39 13.96 2.14
CA GLU A 24 -11.94 13.77 1.91
C GLU A 24 -11.32 12.78 2.91
N ASN A 25 -12.00 12.52 4.02
CA ASN A 25 -11.65 11.51 5.01
C ASN A 25 -12.29 10.14 4.72
N ARG A 26 -13.09 10.00 3.65
CA ARG A 26 -13.52 8.69 3.11
C ARG A 26 -12.38 8.06 2.30
N SER A 27 -11.32 7.83 3.05
CA SER A 27 -10.23 6.91 2.81
C SER A 27 -10.70 5.65 2.06
N GLU A 28 -9.94 5.29 1.02
CA GLU A 28 -10.13 4.03 0.31
C GLU A 28 -10.17 2.88 1.31
N ARG A 29 -11.20 2.03 1.20
CA ARG A 29 -11.40 0.93 2.14
C ARG A 29 -10.63 -0.30 1.68
N ILE A 30 -9.62 -0.69 2.44
CA ILE A 30 -8.92 -1.97 2.25
C ILE A 30 -9.79 -3.10 2.82
N THR A 31 -10.06 -4.11 2.01
CA THR A 31 -10.74 -5.35 2.45
C THR A 31 -9.73 -6.49 2.47
N LEU A 32 -9.48 -7.05 3.65
CA LEU A 32 -8.52 -8.13 3.87
C LEU A 32 -9.26 -9.44 4.19
N ARG A 33 -8.84 -10.54 3.55
CA ARG A 33 -9.21 -11.90 3.96
C ARG A 33 -8.09 -12.45 4.83
N ALA A 34 -8.39 -12.78 6.08
CA ALA A 34 -7.42 -13.26 7.06
C ALA A 34 -8.02 -14.38 7.90
N HIS A 35 -7.16 -15.25 8.43
CA HIS A 35 -7.57 -16.27 9.39
C HIS A 35 -8.09 -15.63 10.69
N ASP A 36 -9.08 -16.25 11.33
CA ASP A 36 -9.73 -15.70 12.54
C ASP A 36 -8.72 -15.50 13.68
N ASP A 37 -7.79 -16.43 13.86
CA ASP A 37 -6.78 -16.31 14.92
C ASP A 37 -5.83 -15.14 14.72
N LEU A 38 -5.50 -14.80 13.46
CA LEU A 38 -4.72 -13.61 13.16
C LEU A 38 -5.51 -12.35 13.56
N LEU A 39 -6.82 -12.31 13.28
CA LEU A 39 -7.67 -11.19 13.67
C LEU A 39 -7.78 -11.04 15.19
N LYS A 40 -7.83 -12.15 15.94
CA LYS A 40 -7.84 -12.13 17.41
C LYS A 40 -6.53 -11.59 17.97
N LEU A 41 -5.39 -12.05 17.45
CA LEU A 41 -4.08 -11.56 17.87
C LEU A 41 -3.90 -10.07 17.57
N LEU A 42 -4.33 -9.62 16.39
CA LEU A 42 -4.29 -8.20 16.04
C LEU A 42 -5.19 -7.36 16.94
N SER A 43 -6.38 -7.86 17.31
CA SER A 43 -7.24 -7.18 18.30
C SER A 43 -6.54 -7.08 19.65
N LEU A 44 -5.99 -8.18 20.17
CA LEU A 44 -5.30 -8.20 21.46
C LEU A 44 -4.15 -7.17 21.51
N ARG A 45 -3.31 -7.12 20.46
CA ARG A 45 -2.19 -6.16 20.39
C ARG A 45 -2.64 -4.72 20.23
N ALA A 46 -3.77 -4.49 19.55
CA ALA A 46 -4.36 -3.17 19.44
C ALA A 46 -4.90 -2.68 20.79
N ASP A 47 -5.54 -3.58 21.54
CA ASP A 47 -6.06 -3.30 22.89
C ASP A 47 -4.92 -2.98 23.87
N GLU A 48 -3.82 -3.75 23.84
CA GLU A 48 -2.59 -3.46 24.61
C GLU A 48 -2.02 -2.07 24.28
N SER A 49 -2.16 -1.62 23.04
CA SER A 49 -1.69 -0.32 22.57
C SER A 49 -2.70 0.81 22.79
N GLY A 50 -3.90 0.51 23.31
CA GLY A 50 -4.97 1.48 23.54
C GLY A 50 -5.54 2.11 22.26
N VAL A 51 -5.49 1.42 21.13
CA VAL A 51 -5.98 1.92 19.83
C VAL A 51 -6.92 0.93 19.16
N SER A 52 -7.71 1.40 18.18
CA SER A 52 -8.54 0.48 17.39
C SER A 52 -7.68 -0.46 16.54
N ARG A 53 -8.19 -1.67 16.27
CA ARG A 53 -7.51 -2.65 15.41
C ARG A 53 -7.14 -2.09 14.04
N SER A 54 -8.03 -1.32 13.41
CA SER A 54 -7.74 -0.70 12.10
C SER A 54 -6.59 0.29 12.18
N HIS A 55 -6.56 1.14 13.22
CA HIS A 55 -5.48 2.10 13.44
C HIS A 55 -4.15 1.42 13.78
N TYR A 56 -4.22 0.28 14.48
CA TYR A 56 -3.06 -0.54 14.76
C TYR A 56 -2.46 -1.12 13.48
N ILE A 57 -3.29 -1.72 12.62
CA ILE A 57 -2.87 -2.25 11.32
C ILE A 57 -2.28 -1.14 10.44
N GLU A 58 -2.95 0.01 10.36
CA GLU A 58 -2.46 1.17 9.61
C GLU A 58 -1.07 1.60 10.08
N ARG A 59 -0.86 1.71 11.40
CA ARG A 59 0.47 2.01 11.97
C ARG A 59 1.52 0.97 11.57
N LEU A 60 1.19 -0.32 11.60
CA LEU A 60 2.13 -1.37 11.17
C LEU A 60 2.52 -1.19 9.70
N LEU A 61 1.54 -0.96 8.82
CA LEU A 61 1.78 -0.75 7.39
C LEU A 61 2.65 0.48 7.14
N ILE A 62 2.33 1.62 7.77
CA ILE A 62 3.12 2.85 7.65
C ILE A 62 4.57 2.63 8.11
N ARG A 63 4.75 1.94 9.25
CA ARG A 63 6.08 1.66 9.80
C ARG A 63 6.88 0.74 8.89
N TRP A 64 6.24 -0.28 8.33
CA TRP A 64 6.86 -1.19 7.36
C TRP A 64 7.30 -0.43 6.10
N LEU A 65 6.39 0.33 5.48
CA LEU A 65 6.69 1.09 4.27
C LEU A 65 7.79 2.13 4.50
N THR A 66 7.81 2.78 5.67
CA THR A 66 8.85 3.77 6.02
C THR A 66 10.22 3.12 6.27
N ALA A 67 10.27 1.83 6.62
CA ALA A 67 11.52 1.12 6.84
C ALA A 67 12.29 0.93 5.51
N ASP A 68 11.58 0.72 4.41
CA ASP A 68 12.18 0.60 3.07
C ASP A 68 12.75 1.97 2.63
N PRO A 69 14.07 2.08 2.34
CA PRO A 69 14.68 3.32 1.90
C PRO A 69 14.25 3.76 0.49
N ARG A 70 13.60 2.88 -0.29
CA ARG A 70 13.10 3.18 -1.64
C ARG A 70 11.77 3.95 -1.61
N ASN A 71 11.07 3.91 -0.48
CA ASN A 71 9.81 4.59 -0.27
C ASN A 71 10.00 6.03 0.24
N PRO A 72 9.07 6.94 -0.09
CA PRO A 72 9.13 8.30 0.41
C PRO A 72 8.86 8.32 1.92
N GLN A 73 9.18 9.44 2.57
CA GLN A 73 8.85 9.60 3.97
C GLN A 73 7.33 9.76 4.13
N LEU A 74 6.74 8.90 4.96
CA LEU A 74 5.33 8.98 5.33
C LEU A 74 5.17 9.72 6.66
N ASP A 75 4.05 10.41 6.83
CA ASP A 75 3.60 10.92 8.13
C ASP A 75 2.90 9.83 8.96
N ALA A 76 2.43 10.19 10.15
CA ALA A 76 1.74 9.25 11.03
C ALA A 76 0.36 8.80 10.51
N MET A 77 -0.13 9.43 9.44
CA MET A 77 -1.40 9.14 8.76
C MET A 77 -1.17 8.53 7.37
N GLY A 78 0.07 8.13 7.05
CA GLY A 78 0.42 7.51 5.77
C GLY A 78 0.48 8.47 4.58
N ARG A 79 0.43 9.80 4.80
CA ARG A 79 0.57 10.78 3.72
C ARG A 79 2.05 10.96 3.38
N ILE A 80 2.32 11.05 2.08
CA ILE A 80 3.67 11.35 1.57
C ILE A 80 4.05 12.76 2.00
N LYS A 81 5.18 12.90 2.69
CA LYS A 81 5.74 14.21 3.02
C LYS A 81 6.39 14.81 1.78
N PRO A 82 6.08 16.08 1.43
CA PRO A 82 6.76 16.74 0.33
C PRO A 82 8.25 16.91 0.66
N GLY A 83 9.13 16.61 -0.29
CA GLY A 83 10.57 16.68 -0.06
C GLY A 83 11.40 16.00 -1.14
N THR A 84 12.67 15.71 -0.78
CA THR A 84 13.62 14.99 -1.62
C THR A 84 13.14 13.58 -1.91
N THR A 85 13.28 13.14 -3.16
CA THR A 85 12.91 11.77 -3.53
C THR A 85 13.86 10.75 -2.88
N PRO A 86 13.39 9.54 -2.57
CA PRO A 86 14.22 8.41 -2.18
C PRO A 86 15.46 8.20 -3.06
N TYR A 87 15.30 8.34 -4.38
CA TYR A 87 16.40 8.22 -5.34
C TYR A 87 17.45 9.33 -5.15
N ASP A 88 17.01 10.59 -5.02
CA ASP A 88 17.93 11.71 -4.77
C ASP A 88 18.64 11.59 -3.41
N MET A 89 17.97 11.01 -2.40
CA MET A 89 18.58 10.76 -1.09
C MET A 89 19.75 9.78 -1.17
N ARG A 90 19.67 8.77 -2.05
CA ARG A 90 20.77 7.83 -2.29
C ARG A 90 22.03 8.56 -2.78
N SER A 91 21.86 9.50 -3.71
CA SER A 91 22.95 10.30 -4.26
C SER A 91 23.51 11.31 -3.26
N ARG A 92 22.66 11.88 -2.39
CA ARG A 92 23.06 12.89 -1.41
C ARG A 92 23.74 12.30 -0.18
N ASP A 93 23.26 11.17 0.32
CA ASP A 93 23.74 10.52 1.55
C ASP A 93 23.72 8.98 1.39
N PRO A 94 24.73 8.43 0.68
CA PRO A 94 24.76 7.00 0.36
C PRO A 94 24.94 6.12 1.60
N LEU A 95 25.70 6.57 2.59
CA LEU A 95 25.95 5.81 3.83
C LEU A 95 24.66 5.63 4.64
N LYS A 96 23.90 6.71 4.84
CA LYS A 96 22.62 6.65 5.54
C LYS A 96 21.61 5.77 4.80
N THR A 97 21.65 5.78 3.47
CA THR A 97 20.78 4.95 2.64
C THR A 97 21.15 3.47 2.75
N ALA A 98 22.45 3.15 2.75
CA ALA A 98 22.96 1.80 2.99
C ALA A 98 22.59 1.28 4.39
N ASP A 99 22.72 2.09 5.43
CA ASP A 99 22.32 1.73 6.81
C ASP A 99 20.82 1.41 6.90
N ARG A 100 19.98 2.21 6.23
CA ARG A 100 18.53 1.95 6.17
C ARG A 100 18.23 0.67 5.40
N TRP A 101 18.91 0.45 4.27
CA TRP A 101 18.77 -0.77 3.49
C TRP A 101 19.14 -2.01 4.29
N GLN A 102 20.22 -1.96 5.06
CA GLN A 102 20.63 -3.08 5.92
C GLN A 102 19.55 -3.41 6.96
N ARG A 103 19.01 -2.39 7.65
CA ARG A 103 17.93 -2.57 8.63
C ARG A 103 16.67 -3.14 7.99
N PHE A 104 16.30 -2.63 6.82
CA PHE A 104 15.18 -3.15 6.05
C PHE A 104 15.41 -4.60 5.64
N SER A 105 16.60 -4.93 5.14
CA SER A 105 16.95 -6.29 4.71
C SER A 105 16.85 -7.30 5.85
N THR A 106 17.37 -6.94 7.04
CA THR A 106 17.23 -7.79 8.24
C THR A 106 15.76 -7.96 8.65
N ALA A 107 14.96 -6.89 8.60
CA ALA A 107 13.54 -6.98 8.93
C ALA A 107 12.76 -7.81 7.90
N HIS A 108 13.09 -7.67 6.61
CA HIS A 108 12.49 -8.43 5.52
C HIS A 108 12.80 -9.93 5.66
N GLU A 109 14.05 -10.27 5.95
CA GLU A 109 14.44 -11.66 6.20
C GLU A 109 13.70 -12.25 7.41
N LEU A 110 13.55 -11.49 8.49
CA LEU A 110 12.82 -11.94 9.68
C LEU A 110 11.33 -12.16 9.39
N LEU A 111 10.71 -11.33 8.54
CA LEU A 111 9.28 -11.40 8.25
C LEU A 111 8.93 -12.41 7.15
N PHE A 112 9.77 -12.53 6.12
CA PHE A 112 9.49 -13.33 4.92
C PHE A 112 10.38 -14.57 4.78
N GLY A 113 11.37 -14.75 5.68
CA GLY A 113 12.31 -15.87 5.62
C GLY A 113 13.33 -15.78 4.49
N MET A 114 13.41 -14.63 3.80
CA MET A 114 14.32 -14.41 2.70
C MET A 114 14.82 -12.96 2.67
N ALA A 115 16.08 -12.78 2.28
CA ALA A 115 16.63 -11.45 2.03
C ALA A 115 15.93 -10.80 0.82
N PRO A 116 15.76 -9.47 0.83
CA PRO A 116 15.25 -8.78 -0.35
C PRO A 116 16.23 -8.95 -1.52
N PRO A 117 15.73 -9.02 -2.78
CA PRO A 117 16.58 -9.04 -3.96
C PRO A 117 17.58 -7.87 -3.97
N ARG A 118 18.81 -8.12 -4.44
CA ARG A 118 19.88 -7.10 -4.40
C ARG A 118 19.69 -6.01 -5.46
N ASP A 119 19.17 -6.40 -6.61
CA ASP A 119 18.81 -5.54 -7.73
C ASP A 119 17.81 -4.44 -7.33
N TRP A 120 16.91 -4.71 -6.39
CA TRP A 120 15.98 -3.70 -5.85
C TRP A 120 16.65 -2.44 -5.33
N PHE A 121 17.87 -2.56 -4.80
CA PHE A 121 18.63 -1.42 -4.30
C PHE A 121 19.41 -0.70 -5.39
N GLU A 122 19.84 -1.45 -6.41
CA GLU A 122 20.68 -0.93 -7.48
C GLU A 122 19.86 -0.24 -8.56
N ASP A 123 18.70 -0.81 -8.88
CA ASP A 123 17.76 -0.36 -9.88
C ASP A 123 17.09 0.98 -9.51
N ALA A 124 17.15 1.94 -10.44
CA ALA A 124 16.54 3.25 -10.28
C ALA A 124 15.00 3.18 -10.33
N ASP A 125 14.44 2.25 -11.10
CA ASP A 125 12.99 2.10 -11.28
C ASP A 125 12.31 1.47 -10.06
N SER A 126 13.10 0.88 -9.17
CA SER A 126 12.65 0.36 -7.88
C SER A 126 12.40 1.45 -6.83
N TYR A 127 12.73 2.71 -7.09
CA TYR A 127 12.53 3.85 -6.16
C TYR A 127 11.24 4.62 -6.45
N TRP A 128 10.58 5.11 -5.41
CA TRP A 128 9.44 6.02 -5.57
C TRP A 128 9.89 7.45 -5.90
N PRO A 129 9.18 8.18 -6.78
CA PRO A 129 8.16 7.69 -7.70
C PRO A 129 8.83 6.92 -8.85
N ALA A 130 8.37 5.70 -9.13
CA ALA A 130 8.92 4.92 -10.22
C ALA A 130 8.49 5.55 -11.56
N PRO A 131 9.43 5.87 -12.48
CA PRO A 131 9.11 6.40 -13.81
C PRO A 131 8.18 5.46 -14.61
N HIS A 132 8.33 4.16 -14.36
CA HIS A 132 7.59 3.07 -15.00
C HIS A 132 6.89 2.18 -13.96
N GLY A 133 6.17 2.75 -13.00
CA GLY A 133 5.18 1.99 -12.21
C GLY A 133 5.67 0.78 -11.41
N GLY A 134 6.98 0.59 -11.22
CA GLY A 134 7.57 -0.53 -10.48
C GLY A 134 7.47 -1.87 -11.22
N HIS A 135 8.55 -2.65 -11.20
CA HIS A 135 8.68 -3.94 -11.86
C HIS A 135 7.58 -4.95 -11.42
N LEU A 136 6.48 -4.98 -12.17
CA LEU A 136 5.54 -6.09 -12.31
C LEU A 136 5.34 -6.32 -13.82
N GLU A 137 6.43 -6.54 -14.55
CA GLU A 137 6.32 -7.35 -15.77
C GLU A 137 5.87 -8.75 -15.28
N PRO A 138 4.68 -9.23 -15.67
CA PRO A 138 4.28 -10.59 -15.35
C PRO A 138 5.31 -11.53 -15.99
N GLU A 139 5.81 -12.50 -15.26
CA GLU A 139 6.60 -13.59 -15.85
C GLU A 139 5.80 -14.20 -17.01
N GLY A 140 6.24 -13.87 -18.22
CA GLY A 140 5.52 -14.12 -19.45
C GLY A 140 6.47 -14.46 -20.59
N GLU A 141 7.58 -15.15 -20.29
CA GLU A 141 8.39 -15.83 -21.29
C GLU A 141 8.64 -17.29 -20.88
N HIS A 142 7.55 -18.03 -20.64
CA HIS A 142 7.55 -19.44 -21.05
C HIS A 142 7.32 -19.48 -22.57
N SER A 143 8.40 -19.33 -23.33
CA SER A 143 8.41 -19.72 -24.73
C SER A 143 8.28 -21.25 -24.80
N ASP A 144 7.07 -21.72 -25.03
CA ASP A 144 6.76 -23.12 -25.36
C ASP A 144 7.44 -23.45 -26.72
N PRO A 145 8.38 -24.41 -26.81
CA PRO A 145 9.16 -24.63 -28.02
C PRO A 145 8.40 -25.54 -29.00
N ASN A 146 7.14 -25.22 -29.30
CA ASN A 146 6.30 -26.13 -30.07
C ASN A 146 5.34 -25.43 -31.04
N GLU A 147 5.86 -24.55 -31.89
CA GLU A 147 5.13 -24.15 -33.09
C GLU A 147 6.07 -23.66 -34.18
N ARG A 148 6.47 -24.59 -35.07
CA ARG A 148 6.80 -24.38 -36.50
C ARG A 148 7.39 -25.68 -37.05
N ASP A 149 6.52 -26.53 -37.58
CA ASP A 149 6.74 -27.20 -38.87
C ASP A 149 5.49 -28.02 -39.23
N ILE A 150 4.42 -27.29 -39.50
CA ILE A 150 3.34 -27.80 -40.33
C ILE A 150 3.30 -26.89 -41.55
N ASP A 151 3.86 -27.39 -42.65
CA ASP A 151 3.26 -27.41 -43.99
C ASP A 151 4.28 -27.06 -45.09
N GLN A 152 4.66 -28.07 -45.89
CA GLN A 152 4.75 -28.01 -47.37
C GLN A 152 5.53 -29.21 -47.93
N SER A 153 4.86 -30.35 -48.10
CA SER A 153 5.30 -31.35 -49.09
C SER A 153 4.21 -32.36 -49.49
N HIS A 154 3.01 -31.86 -49.79
CA HIS A 154 2.06 -32.64 -50.60
C HIS A 154 1.36 -31.77 -51.64
N ARG A 155 2.08 -31.44 -52.72
CA ARG A 155 1.46 -30.98 -53.96
C ARG A 155 1.65 -32.03 -55.08
N LEU A 156 0.63 -32.87 -55.18
CA LEU A 156 0.09 -33.58 -56.35
C LEU A 156 1.04 -34.43 -57.24
N LYS A 157 0.85 -35.75 -57.13
CA LYS A 157 0.85 -36.68 -58.28
C LYS A 157 -0.54 -36.70 -58.93
N ARG A 158 -0.57 -37.01 -60.24
CA ARG A 158 -1.69 -37.31 -61.17
C ARG A 158 -2.15 -36.08 -61.97
N LYS A 159 -2.14 -36.08 -63.30
CA LYS A 159 -2.30 -37.15 -64.31
C LYS A 159 -1.24 -37.10 -65.39
#